data_AF-A0A1J5N4K0-F1
#
_entry.id   AF-A0A1J5N4K0-F1
#
_cell.length_a   1.000
_cell.length_b   1.000
_cell.length_c   1.000
_cell.angle_alpha   90.00
_cell.angle_beta   90.00
_cell.angle_gamma   90.00
#
_symmetry.space_group_name_H-M   'P 1'
#
loop_
_entity.id
_entity.type
_entity.pdbx_description
1 polymer ?
#
loop_
_entity_poly.entity_id
_entity_poly.type
_entity_poly.pdbx_seq_one_letter_code
_entity_poly.pdbx_strand_id
1 'polypeptide(L)'
;MITPVIIIESEQITNAQRLIADTMEVICPLSSQSPIIVCHSKYQASIQKIVKQLGITALMLFTPSERGTAIALTCAIETSLLKEKHATLAVFHHWQQVPDFDAFEHSLCLGAQLAHENYLVTIDNPLNCQFFAQSVTINSFMVNAELLIDIIQQQYPEVLDNCQKAIHNDNNSIYPTLITMRPEYFNACPSMEIDTAIFPFIPQRVDIPLCTRWSIVIPEKSLHHALPSFCFPNKRQSDQEK
;
A
#
# COMPACT_ATOMS: atom_id res chain seq x y z
N MET A 1 10.21 -5.06 -12.95
CA MET A 1 9.75 -6.15 -12.05
C MET A 1 8.83 -5.56 -10.99
N ILE A 2 7.95 -6.36 -10.37
CA ILE A 2 7.06 -5.86 -9.31
C ILE A 2 7.79 -5.89 -7.96
N THR A 3 7.78 -4.79 -7.22
CA THR A 3 8.31 -4.70 -5.86
C THR A 3 7.16 -4.46 -4.89
N PRO A 4 6.81 -5.44 -4.04
CA PRO A 4 5.81 -5.26 -3.01
C PRO A 4 6.31 -4.31 -1.94
N VAL A 5 5.48 -3.34 -1.56
CA VAL A 5 5.75 -2.42 -0.45
C VAL A 5 4.61 -2.54 0.55
N ILE A 6 4.93 -2.94 1.77
CA ILE A 6 3.97 -3.12 2.86
C ILE A 6 4.26 -2.06 3.92
N ILE A 7 3.37 -1.10 4.09
CA ILE A 7 3.48 -0.08 5.13
C ILE A 7 2.60 -0.51 6.30
N ILE A 8 3.19 -0.64 7.48
CA ILE A 8 2.51 -1.07 8.70
C ILE A 8 2.45 0.12 9.66
N GLU A 9 1.34 0.83 9.61
CA GLU A 9 1.02 1.91 10.54
C GLU A 9 0.78 1.36 11.95
N SER A 10 1.01 2.18 12.98
CA SER A 10 0.92 1.69 14.37
C SER A 10 -0.45 1.15 14.73
N GLU A 11 -1.51 1.72 14.16
CA GLU A 11 -2.88 1.26 14.36
C GLU A 11 -3.18 -0.11 13.75
N GLN A 12 -2.45 -0.51 12.70
CA GLN A 12 -2.62 -1.78 12.01
C GLN A 12 -1.71 -2.90 12.56
N ILE A 13 -0.93 -2.64 13.61
CA ILE A 13 0.07 -3.59 14.12
C ILE A 13 -0.54 -4.94 14.55
N THR A 14 -1.77 -4.94 15.08
CA THR A 14 -2.49 -6.17 15.48
C THR A 14 -2.81 -7.05 14.27
N ASN A 15 -2.97 -6.45 13.10
CA ASN A 15 -3.25 -7.13 11.83
C ASN A 15 -1.98 -7.38 10.99
N ALA A 16 -0.80 -6.95 11.45
CA ALA A 16 0.44 -6.99 10.67
C ALA A 16 0.78 -8.38 10.10
N GLN A 17 0.61 -9.44 10.89
CA GLN A 17 0.87 -10.81 10.41
C GLN A 17 -0.04 -11.16 9.24
N ARG A 18 -1.31 -10.76 9.31
CA ARG A 18 -2.30 -11.07 8.29
C ARG A 18 -2.15 -10.20 7.05
N LEU A 19 -1.85 -8.90 7.24
CA LEU A 19 -1.47 -8.01 6.16
C LEU A 19 -0.29 -8.58 5.37
N ILE A 20 0.78 -9.00 6.04
CA ILE A 20 1.95 -9.57 5.38
C ILE A 20 1.60 -10.89 4.68
N ALA A 21 0.93 -11.82 5.36
CA ALA A 21 0.60 -13.12 4.81
C ALA A 21 -0.32 -13.01 3.57
N ASP A 22 -1.44 -12.29 3.70
CA ASP A 22 -2.43 -12.13 2.63
C ASP A 22 -1.80 -11.37 1.45
N THR A 23 -0.98 -10.33 1.70
CA THR A 23 -0.26 -9.61 0.62
C THR A 23 0.67 -10.54 -0.16
N MET A 24 1.44 -11.39 0.55
CA MET A 24 2.34 -12.32 -0.12
C MET A 24 1.61 -13.40 -0.89
N GLU A 25 0.44 -13.83 -0.44
CA GLU A 25 -0.41 -14.79 -1.14
C GLU A 25 -0.93 -14.20 -2.47
N VAL A 26 -1.49 -12.99 -2.44
CA VAL A 26 -2.05 -12.33 -3.63
C VAL A 26 -0.95 -11.96 -4.64
N ILE A 27 0.25 -11.59 -4.18
CA ILE A 27 1.36 -11.21 -5.07
C ILE A 27 2.12 -12.42 -5.61
N CYS A 28 2.08 -13.58 -4.94
CA CYS A 28 2.84 -14.79 -5.31
C CYS A 28 2.80 -15.13 -6.82
N PRO A 29 1.65 -15.00 -7.52
CA PRO A 29 1.54 -15.30 -8.96
C PRO A 29 2.27 -14.29 -9.86
N LEU A 30 2.53 -13.09 -9.34
CA LEU A 30 3.28 -12.05 -10.03
C LEU A 30 4.78 -12.29 -9.88
N SER A 31 5.54 -12.10 -10.97
CA SER A 31 7.01 -12.09 -10.92
C SER A 31 7.49 -10.90 -10.07
N SER A 32 7.63 -11.14 -8.78
CA SER A 32 7.87 -10.12 -7.76
C SER A 32 9.22 -10.28 -7.07
N GLN A 33 9.75 -9.16 -6.58
CA GLN A 33 10.90 -9.13 -5.69
C GLN A 33 10.51 -9.42 -4.24
N SER A 34 11.49 -9.67 -3.38
CA SER A 34 11.26 -9.68 -1.93
C SER A 34 10.58 -8.38 -1.47
N PRO A 35 9.56 -8.45 -0.61
CA PRO A 35 8.82 -7.27 -0.16
C PRO A 35 9.72 -6.31 0.62
N ILE A 36 9.38 -5.02 0.52
CA ILE A 36 9.88 -3.97 1.40
C ILE A 36 8.80 -3.72 2.46
N ILE A 37 9.13 -3.94 3.73
CA ILE A 37 8.22 -3.74 4.85
C ILE A 37 8.65 -2.49 5.60
N VAL A 38 7.80 -1.46 5.64
CA VAL A 38 8.04 -0.22 6.39
C VAL A 38 7.21 -0.24 7.65
N CYS A 39 7.82 -0.05 8.82
CA CYS A 39 7.11 -0.04 10.09
C CYS A 39 7.80 0.87 11.11
N HIS A 40 7.07 1.33 12.12
CA HIS A 40 7.69 2.04 13.23
C HIS A 40 8.68 1.13 14.00
N SER A 41 9.87 1.66 14.27
CA SER A 41 10.94 1.02 15.06
C SER A 41 10.51 0.41 16.40
N LYS A 42 9.47 0.95 17.05
CA LYS A 42 8.93 0.39 18.31
C LYS A 42 8.38 -1.04 18.15
N TYR A 43 8.04 -1.45 16.93
CA TYR A 43 7.53 -2.78 16.61
C TYR A 43 8.55 -3.68 15.91
N GLN A 44 9.82 -3.27 15.85
CA GLN A 44 10.87 -4.00 15.14
C GLN A 44 10.94 -5.48 15.51
N ALA A 45 10.98 -5.81 16.80
CA ALA A 45 11.05 -7.19 17.26
C ALA A 45 9.82 -8.02 16.84
N SER A 46 8.62 -7.41 16.86
CA SER A 46 7.37 -8.05 16.45
C SER A 46 7.38 -8.36 14.95
N ILE A 47 7.75 -7.40 14.11
CA ILE A 47 7.81 -7.57 12.65
C ILE A 47 8.86 -8.61 12.27
N GLN A 48 10.06 -8.58 12.88
CA GLN A 48 11.09 -9.58 12.64
C GLN A 48 10.62 -11.00 13.00
N LYS A 49 9.87 -11.15 14.10
CA LYS A 49 9.28 -12.43 14.50
C LYS A 49 8.25 -12.90 13.49
N ILE A 50 7.36 -12.03 13.02
CA ILE A 50 6.33 -12.34 12.02
C ILE A 50 6.99 -12.81 10.72
N VAL A 51 7.94 -12.03 10.19
CA VAL A 51 8.69 -12.37 8.96
C VAL A 51 9.37 -13.74 9.08
N LYS A 52 10.02 -14.00 10.22
CA LYS A 52 10.65 -15.31 10.50
C LYS A 52 9.63 -16.45 10.59
N GLN A 53 8.47 -16.21 11.20
CA GLN A 53 7.41 -17.22 11.34
C GLN A 53 6.77 -17.58 9.99
N LEU A 54 6.60 -16.60 9.11
CA LEU A 54 6.09 -16.80 7.75
C LEU A 54 7.15 -17.40 6.80
N GLY A 55 8.43 -17.43 7.19
CA GLY A 55 9.50 -17.98 6.37
C GLY A 55 9.82 -17.15 5.12
N ILE A 56 9.47 -15.87 5.11
CA ILE A 56 9.68 -14.97 3.96
C ILE A 56 10.99 -14.19 4.11
N THR A 57 11.61 -13.83 2.98
CA THR A 57 12.72 -12.88 2.94
C THR A 57 12.18 -11.50 2.60
N ALA A 58 12.49 -10.49 3.42
CA ALA A 58 12.02 -9.12 3.24
C ALA A 58 13.13 -8.11 3.54
N LEU A 59 13.09 -6.94 2.89
CA LEU A 59 13.82 -5.76 3.34
C LEU A 59 12.94 -5.01 4.33
N MET A 60 13.39 -4.84 5.57
CA MET A 60 12.63 -4.14 6.60
C MET A 60 13.20 -2.74 6.82
N LEU A 61 12.35 -1.71 6.73
CA LEU A 61 12.68 -0.33 7.01
C LEU A 61 11.97 0.12 8.28
N PHE A 62 12.72 0.59 9.28
CA PHE A 62 12.17 1.02 10.55
C PHE A 62 12.20 2.54 10.72
N THR A 63 11.02 3.15 10.83
CA THR A 63 10.88 4.59 11.01
C THR A 63 11.02 4.98 12.49
N PRO A 64 11.62 6.14 12.81
CA PRO A 64 11.76 6.64 14.18
C PRO A 64 10.48 7.31 14.71
N SER A 65 9.61 7.80 13.81
CA SER A 65 8.33 8.42 14.13
C SER A 65 7.32 8.18 12.99
N GLU A 66 6.08 8.65 13.17
CA GLU A 66 5.04 8.62 12.13
C GLU A 66 5.01 9.97 11.40
N ARG A 67 5.27 9.93 10.09
CA ARG A 67 5.30 11.11 9.20
C ARG A 67 4.39 10.94 7.99
N GLY A 68 3.45 10.01 8.07
CA GLY A 68 2.51 9.68 7.01
C GLY A 68 3.05 8.76 5.92
N THR A 69 2.12 8.26 5.12
CA THR A 69 2.38 7.23 4.09
C THR A 69 3.31 7.72 2.97
N ALA A 70 3.28 9.00 2.62
CA ALA A 70 4.13 9.54 1.56
C ALA A 70 5.62 9.46 1.93
N ILE A 71 5.97 9.79 3.18
CA ILE A 71 7.36 9.76 3.66
C ILE A 71 7.86 8.32 3.77
N ALA A 72 7.03 7.42 4.33
CA ALA A 72 7.34 6.00 4.41
C ALA A 72 7.55 5.39 3.01
N LEU A 73 6.68 5.72 2.06
CA LEU A 73 6.77 5.26 0.68
C LEU A 73 7.98 5.83 -0.04
N THR A 74 8.32 7.12 0.16
CA THR A 74 9.52 7.73 -0.43
C THR A 74 10.77 6.93 -0.07
N CYS A 75 10.90 6.52 1.18
CA CYS A 75 12.01 5.66 1.59
C CYS A 75 11.98 4.26 0.94
N ALA A 76 10.79 3.67 0.78
CA ALA A 76 10.65 2.40 0.10
C ALA A 76 10.98 2.50 -1.41
N ILE A 77 10.61 3.59 -2.08
CA ILE A 77 10.93 3.87 -3.49
C ILE A 77 12.44 3.93 -3.67
N GLU A 78 13.13 4.75 -2.88
CA GLU A 78 14.60 4.88 -2.97
C GLU A 78 15.30 3.54 -2.81
N THR A 79 14.88 2.74 -1.83
CA THR A 79 15.47 1.40 -1.62
C THR A 79 15.10 0.38 -2.70
N SER A 80 13.93 0.51 -3.33
CA SER A 80 13.51 -0.31 -4.47
C SER A 80 14.34 0.03 -5.71
N LEU A 81 14.51 1.32 -6.03
CA LEU A 81 15.24 1.80 -7.20
C LEU A 81 16.73 1.45 -7.17
N LEU A 82 17.32 1.31 -5.97
CA LEU A 82 18.68 0.79 -5.82
C LEU A 82 18.84 -0.67 -6.26
N LYS A 83 17.75 -1.47 -6.22
CA LYS A 83 17.75 -2.87 -6.63
C LYS A 83 17.29 -3.06 -8.07
N GLU A 84 16.32 -2.26 -8.51
CA GLU A 84 15.71 -2.35 -9.83
C GLU A 84 15.35 -0.96 -10.33
N LYS A 85 15.99 -0.53 -11.42
CA LYS A 85 15.80 0.82 -11.96
C LYS A 85 14.37 1.04 -12.46
N HIS A 86 13.77 0.02 -13.07
CA HIS A 86 12.41 0.09 -13.61
C HIS A 86 11.45 -0.77 -12.77
N ALA A 87 11.31 -0.38 -11.50
CA ALA A 87 10.44 -1.05 -10.56
C ALA A 87 8.99 -0.57 -10.68
N THR A 88 8.05 -1.52 -10.74
CA THR A 88 6.63 -1.26 -10.51
C THR A 88 6.33 -1.57 -9.06
N LEU A 89 5.85 -0.60 -8.30
CA LEU A 89 5.51 -0.79 -6.90
C LEU A 89 4.10 -1.34 -6.78
N ALA A 90 3.90 -2.32 -5.91
CA ALA A 90 2.59 -2.75 -5.44
C ALA A 90 2.51 -2.43 -3.95
N VAL A 91 1.74 -1.41 -3.58
CA VAL A 91 1.75 -0.82 -2.25
C VAL A 91 0.50 -1.25 -1.47
N PHE A 92 0.70 -1.71 -0.24
CA PHE A 92 -0.34 -2.19 0.67
C PHE A 92 -0.11 -1.55 2.03
N HIS A 93 -1.07 -0.79 2.55
CA HIS A 93 -0.90 -0.08 3.84
C HIS A 93 -2.06 -0.26 4.82
N HIS A 94 -3.15 -0.88 4.38
CA HIS A 94 -4.29 -1.22 5.22
C HIS A 94 -4.68 -2.68 5.00
N TRP A 95 -4.90 -3.44 6.07
CA TRP A 95 -5.42 -4.80 5.94
C TRP A 95 -6.92 -4.75 5.65
N GLN A 96 -7.31 -5.36 4.54
CA GLN A 96 -8.70 -5.64 4.24
C GLN A 96 -8.86 -7.14 3.99
N GLN A 97 -9.98 -7.69 4.41
CA GLN A 97 -10.32 -9.05 4.02
C GLN A 97 -10.49 -9.12 2.50
N VAL A 98 -9.71 -10.00 1.87
CA VAL A 98 -9.83 -10.37 0.46
C VAL A 98 -10.67 -11.65 0.41
N PRO A 99 -11.96 -11.59 0.03
CA PRO A 99 -12.82 -12.76 0.03
C PRO A 99 -12.60 -13.68 -1.20
N ASP A 100 -11.95 -13.17 -2.25
CA ASP A 100 -11.67 -13.89 -3.49
C ASP A 100 -10.26 -13.50 -3.98
N PHE A 101 -9.29 -14.40 -3.73
CA PHE A 101 -7.89 -14.19 -4.06
C PHE A 101 -7.67 -14.19 -5.58
N ASP A 102 -8.39 -15.02 -6.33
CA ASP A 102 -8.25 -15.14 -7.79
C ASP A 102 -8.67 -13.83 -8.48
N ALA A 103 -9.77 -13.23 -8.02
CA ALA A 103 -10.22 -11.93 -8.53
C ALA A 103 -9.24 -10.80 -8.22
N PHE A 104 -8.62 -10.83 -7.03
CA PHE A 104 -7.63 -9.82 -6.64
C PHE A 104 -6.32 -9.99 -7.40
N GLU A 105 -5.85 -11.24 -7.57
CA GLU A 105 -4.70 -11.59 -8.40
C GLU A 105 -4.89 -11.06 -9.84
N HIS A 106 -6.05 -11.31 -10.45
CA HIS A 106 -6.34 -10.83 -11.80
C HIS A 106 -6.28 -9.30 -11.88
N SER A 107 -6.81 -8.62 -10.86
CA SER A 107 -6.77 -7.16 -10.74
C SER A 107 -5.33 -6.64 -10.63
N LEU A 108 -4.47 -7.30 -9.86
CA LEU A 108 -3.05 -6.95 -9.78
C LEU A 108 -2.31 -7.21 -11.10
N CYS A 109 -2.63 -8.28 -11.82
CA CYS A 109 -2.03 -8.56 -13.13
C CYS A 109 -2.34 -7.44 -14.13
N LEU A 110 -3.60 -7.01 -14.20
CA LEU A 110 -4.02 -5.88 -15.02
C LEU A 110 -3.38 -4.57 -14.54
N GLY A 111 -3.35 -4.35 -13.23
CA GLY A 111 -2.75 -3.16 -12.62
C GLY A 111 -1.25 -3.05 -12.89
N ALA A 112 -0.52 -4.17 -12.90
CA ALA A 112 0.90 -4.18 -13.23
C ALA A 112 1.17 -3.68 -14.65
N GLN A 113 0.34 -4.08 -15.63
CA GLN A 113 0.48 -3.65 -17.03
C GLN A 113 0.23 -2.15 -17.16
N LEU A 114 -0.84 -1.63 -16.55
CA LEU A 114 -1.17 -0.22 -16.59
C LEU A 114 -0.15 0.64 -15.83
N ALA A 115 0.33 0.18 -14.68
CA ALA A 115 1.35 0.89 -13.91
C ALA A 115 2.68 1.01 -14.68
N HIS A 116 3.02 0.03 -15.55
CA HIS A 116 4.16 0.13 -16.45
C HIS A 116 4.00 1.27 -17.48
N GLU A 117 2.77 1.55 -17.90
CA GLU A 117 2.40 2.67 -18.78
C GLU A 117 2.18 3.99 -18.01
N ASN A 118 2.77 4.12 -16.82
CA ASN A 118 2.72 5.32 -15.98
C ASN A 118 1.32 5.73 -15.48
N TYR A 119 0.39 4.77 -15.36
CA TYR A 119 -0.86 4.98 -14.63
C TYR A 119 -0.64 4.79 -13.13
N LEU A 120 -1.28 5.63 -12.29
CA LEU A 120 -1.62 5.24 -10.94
C LEU A 120 -2.81 4.28 -11.01
N VAL A 121 -2.61 3.03 -10.63
CA VAL A 121 -3.69 2.05 -10.55
C VAL A 121 -4.09 1.89 -9.09
N THR A 122 -5.33 2.21 -8.74
CA THR A 122 -5.86 1.84 -7.43
C THR A 122 -6.65 0.55 -7.54
N ILE A 123 -6.58 -0.28 -6.50
CA ILE A 123 -7.37 -1.51 -6.43
C ILE A 123 -8.13 -1.45 -5.12
N ASP A 124 -9.42 -1.21 -5.22
CA ASP A 124 -10.23 -0.87 -4.06
C ASP A 124 -11.67 -1.37 -4.17
N ASN A 125 -12.39 -1.26 -3.06
CA ASN A 125 -13.81 -1.57 -2.98
C ASN A 125 -14.61 -0.79 -4.02
N PRO A 126 -15.50 -1.42 -4.80
CA PRO A 126 -16.46 -0.69 -5.64
C PRO A 126 -17.29 0.38 -4.89
N LEU A 127 -17.52 0.25 -3.57
CA LEU A 127 -18.15 1.32 -2.78
C LEU A 127 -17.27 2.56 -2.69
N ASN A 128 -15.95 2.40 -2.58
CA ASN A 128 -14.99 3.51 -2.61
C ASN A 128 -14.95 4.12 -4.02
N CYS A 129 -15.16 3.30 -5.05
CA CYS A 129 -15.31 3.76 -6.43
C CYS A 129 -16.67 4.42 -6.74
N GLN A 130 -17.70 4.29 -5.90
CA GLN A 130 -19.04 4.85 -6.12
C GLN A 130 -19.26 6.20 -5.40
N PHE A 131 -18.54 6.44 -4.31
CA PHE A 131 -18.65 7.69 -3.56
C PHE A 131 -17.45 8.61 -3.84
N PHE A 132 -17.41 9.19 -5.04
CA PHE A 132 -16.42 10.19 -5.51
C PHE A 132 -16.44 11.53 -4.73
N ALA A 133 -16.96 11.57 -3.50
CA ALA A 133 -17.09 12.80 -2.71
C ALA A 133 -16.64 12.68 -1.24
N GLN A 134 -16.10 11.54 -0.81
CA GLN A 134 -15.52 11.41 0.54
C GLN A 134 -14.14 10.76 0.48
N SER A 135 -13.23 11.25 1.33
CA SER A 135 -11.89 10.68 1.53
C SER A 135 -12.01 9.26 2.04
N VAL A 136 -12.10 8.29 1.13
CA VAL A 136 -11.83 6.90 1.48
C VAL A 136 -10.37 6.63 1.18
N THR A 137 -9.66 6.14 2.19
CA THR A 137 -8.25 5.75 2.10
C THR A 137 -8.08 4.66 1.04
N ILE A 138 -7.20 4.90 0.08
CA ILE A 138 -6.93 3.95 -1.01
C ILE A 138 -6.13 2.79 -0.42
N ASN A 139 -6.73 1.61 -0.28
CA ASN A 139 -6.13 0.50 0.47
C ASN A 139 -4.88 -0.09 -0.21
N SER A 140 -4.92 -0.21 -1.53
CA SER A 140 -3.85 -0.81 -2.33
C SER A 140 -3.74 -0.14 -3.68
N PHE A 141 -2.52 0.07 -4.16
CA PHE A 141 -2.27 0.69 -5.45
C PHE A 141 -0.98 0.20 -6.10
N MET A 142 -0.90 0.35 -7.42
CA MET A 142 0.26 0.03 -8.22
C MET A 142 0.68 1.25 -9.04
N VAL A 143 1.99 1.48 -9.14
CA VAL A 143 2.54 2.65 -9.83
C VAL A 143 4.01 2.44 -10.19
N ASN A 144 4.47 3.10 -11.25
CA ASN A 144 5.89 3.16 -11.58
C ASN A 144 6.67 3.93 -10.51
N ALA A 145 7.75 3.35 -9.98
CA ALA A 145 8.63 3.97 -9.00
C ALA A 145 9.28 5.26 -9.51
N GLU A 146 9.72 5.28 -10.78
CA GLU A 146 10.37 6.45 -11.41
C GLU A 146 9.38 7.62 -11.52
N LEU A 147 8.12 7.35 -11.88
CA LEU A 147 7.09 8.37 -11.93
C LEU A 147 6.85 9.03 -10.56
N LEU A 148 6.74 8.21 -9.50
CA LEU A 148 6.54 8.76 -8.15
C LEU A 148 7.75 9.57 -7.69
N ILE A 149 8.97 9.08 -7.92
CA ILE A 149 10.16 9.79 -7.46
C ILE A 149 10.36 11.10 -8.20
N ASP A 150 10.04 11.15 -9.49
CA ASP A 150 10.09 12.37 -10.29
C ASP A 150 9.08 13.42 -9.77
N ILE A 151 7.87 12.99 -9.41
CA ILE A 151 6.86 13.88 -8.80
C ILE A 151 7.34 14.38 -7.43
N ILE A 152 7.86 13.49 -6.57
CA ILE A 152 8.37 13.85 -5.25
C ILE A 152 9.55 14.82 -5.39
N GLN A 153 10.47 14.59 -6.32
CA GLN A 153 11.60 15.47 -6.58
C GLN A 153 11.15 16.87 -7.05
N GLN A 154 10.09 16.96 -7.85
CA GLN A 154 9.57 18.23 -8.35
C GLN A 154 8.79 19.01 -7.29
N GLN A 155 7.97 18.34 -6.49
CA GLN A 155 7.07 18.99 -5.52
C GLN A 155 7.70 19.15 -4.13
N TYR A 156 8.54 18.19 -3.73
CA TYR A 156 9.10 18.08 -2.38
C TYR A 156 10.58 17.66 -2.38
N PRO A 157 11.49 18.39 -3.05
CA PRO A 157 12.91 18.01 -3.17
C PRO A 157 13.61 17.87 -1.81
N GLU A 158 13.27 18.71 -0.82
CA GLU A 158 13.81 18.60 0.54
C GLU A 158 13.37 17.32 1.26
N VAL A 159 12.16 16.83 0.97
CA VAL A 159 11.67 15.56 1.50
C VAL A 159 12.48 14.41 0.92
N LEU A 160 12.72 14.43 -0.39
CA LEU A 160 13.53 13.38 -1.03
C LEU A 160 14.95 13.33 -0.45
N ASP A 161 15.61 14.48 -0.35
CA ASP A 161 16.96 14.59 0.21
C ASP A 161 17.01 14.10 1.67
N ASN A 162 16.02 14.47 2.50
CA ASN A 162 15.92 13.96 3.86
C ASN A 162 15.68 12.45 3.93
N CYS A 163 14.80 11.90 3.08
CA CYS A 163 14.56 10.45 3.00
C CYS A 163 15.83 9.70 2.59
N GLN A 164 16.55 10.20 1.58
CA GLN A 164 17.84 9.65 1.15
C GLN A 164 18.87 9.63 2.28
N LYS A 165 19.03 10.76 2.98
CA LYS A 165 19.91 10.86 4.15
C LYS A 165 19.43 9.97 5.29
N ALA A 166 18.13 9.79 5.50
CA ALA A 166 17.59 8.94 6.55
C ALA A 166 17.91 7.45 6.34
N ILE A 167 17.95 7.00 5.09
CA ILE A 167 18.19 5.59 4.72
C ILE A 167 19.68 5.27 4.62
N HIS A 168 20.52 6.26 4.25
CA HIS A 168 21.95 6.04 4.08
C HIS A 168 22.62 5.65 5.40
N ASN A 169 23.36 4.54 5.39
CA ASN A 169 24.08 4.03 6.55
C ASN A 169 25.56 4.35 6.39
N ASP A 170 26.19 4.95 7.41
CA ASP A 170 27.60 5.39 7.32
C ASP A 170 28.60 4.21 7.26
N ASN A 171 28.12 2.98 7.42
CA ASN A 171 28.91 1.75 7.30
C ASN A 171 28.62 1.03 5.97
N ASN A 172 29.70 0.80 5.19
CA ASN A 172 29.85 0.05 3.92
C ASN A 172 29.22 -1.36 3.85
N SER A 173 28.01 -1.59 4.37
CA SER A 173 27.30 -2.85 4.22
C SER A 173 26.44 -2.78 2.96
N ILE A 174 26.76 -3.65 2.00
CA ILE A 174 26.27 -3.54 0.63
C ILE A 174 24.74 -3.54 0.59
N TYR A 175 23.99 -4.32 1.40
CA TYR A 175 22.57 -4.07 1.72
C TYR A 175 22.17 -4.90 2.95
N PRO A 176 22.00 -4.32 4.16
CA PRO A 176 21.38 -5.08 5.25
C PRO A 176 19.91 -5.34 4.91
N THR A 177 19.41 -6.54 5.21
CA THR A 177 17.97 -6.88 5.12
C THR A 177 17.11 -6.07 6.11
N LEU A 178 17.73 -5.22 6.91
CA LEU A 178 17.12 -4.37 7.92
C LEU A 178 17.81 -3.00 7.95
N ILE A 179 17.03 -1.93 7.83
CA ILE A 179 17.49 -0.54 7.92
C ILE A 179 16.67 0.15 8.99
N THR A 180 17.33 0.75 9.97
CA THR A 180 16.70 1.69 10.92
C THR A 180 17.02 3.10 10.47
N MET A 181 15.99 3.89 10.15
CA MET A 181 16.18 5.21 9.57
C MET A 181 16.72 6.20 10.60
N ARG A 182 17.62 7.10 10.18
CA ARG A 182 18.22 8.12 11.04
C ARG A 182 17.19 9.15 11.52
N PRO A 183 16.99 9.32 12.84
CA PRO A 183 16.02 10.25 13.39
C PRO A 183 16.24 11.70 12.97
N GLU A 184 17.49 12.15 12.84
CA GLU A 184 17.78 13.56 12.52
C GLU A 184 17.13 14.00 11.20
N TYR A 185 17.23 13.17 10.17
CA TYR A 185 16.72 13.47 8.83
C TYR A 185 15.25 13.10 8.69
N PHE A 186 14.84 11.93 9.17
CA PHE A 186 13.45 11.48 9.03
C PHE A 186 12.47 12.40 9.80
N ASN A 187 12.85 12.87 10.98
CA ASN A 187 11.99 13.77 11.77
C ASN A 187 11.94 15.20 11.22
N ALA A 188 12.84 15.56 10.31
CA ALA A 188 12.79 16.83 9.59
C ALA A 188 11.71 16.84 8.49
N CYS A 189 11.25 15.66 8.05
CA CYS A 189 10.15 15.57 7.10
C CYS A 189 8.82 16.05 7.72
N PRO A 190 7.96 16.73 6.94
CA PRO A 190 6.59 17.03 7.34
C PRO A 190 5.76 15.74 7.43
N SER A 191 4.60 15.80 8.07
CA SER A 191 3.62 14.72 8.01
C SER A 191 2.86 14.80 6.69
N MET A 192 2.85 13.74 5.89
CA MET A 192 2.32 13.76 4.53
C MET A 192 1.68 12.42 4.14
N GLU A 193 0.41 12.46 3.75
CA GLU A 193 -0.29 11.30 3.19
C GLU A 193 -0.23 11.27 1.68
N ILE A 194 0.05 10.08 1.13
CA ILE A 194 0.28 9.90 -0.31
C ILE A 194 -0.92 10.33 -1.16
N ASP A 195 -2.12 10.02 -0.69
CA ASP A 195 -3.40 10.27 -1.38
C ASP A 195 -3.64 11.77 -1.61
N THR A 196 -3.24 12.62 -0.66
CA THR A 196 -3.49 14.06 -0.70
C THR A 196 -2.32 14.86 -1.23
N ALA A 197 -1.10 14.38 -1.01
CA ALA A 197 0.09 15.13 -1.34
C ALA A 197 0.72 14.74 -2.68
N ILE A 198 0.58 13.50 -3.13
CA ILE A 198 1.28 13.02 -4.33
C ILE A 198 0.32 12.64 -5.45
N PHE A 199 -0.77 11.92 -5.17
CA PHE A 199 -1.73 11.50 -6.20
C PHE A 199 -2.33 12.63 -7.04
N PRO A 200 -2.60 13.85 -6.51
CA PRO A 200 -3.10 14.95 -7.34
C PRO A 200 -2.17 15.38 -8.47
N PHE A 201 -0.89 15.03 -8.40
CA PHE A 201 0.11 15.35 -9.42
C PHE A 201 0.29 14.24 -10.46
N ILE A 202 -0.34 13.08 -10.28
CA ILE A 202 -0.25 11.97 -11.24
C ILE A 202 -1.25 12.20 -12.37
N PRO A 203 -0.80 12.25 -13.64
CA PRO A 203 -1.64 12.69 -14.75
C PRO A 203 -2.74 11.70 -15.11
N GLN A 204 -2.51 10.40 -14.89
CA GLN A 204 -3.42 9.34 -15.28
C GLN A 204 -3.64 8.38 -14.12
N ARG A 205 -4.90 8.18 -13.78
CA ARG A 205 -5.34 7.26 -12.73
C ARG A 205 -6.42 6.33 -13.27
N VAL A 206 -6.30 5.04 -12.93
CA VAL A 206 -7.31 4.02 -13.20
C VAL A 206 -7.68 3.36 -11.88
N ASP A 207 -8.98 3.22 -11.63
CA ASP A 207 -9.49 2.51 -10.46
C ASP A 207 -10.02 1.15 -10.92
N ILE A 208 -9.43 0.06 -10.43
CA ILE A 208 -9.89 -1.30 -10.69
C ILE A 208 -10.78 -1.73 -9.51
N PRO A 209 -12.10 -1.89 -9.72
CA PRO A 209 -12.99 -2.31 -8.66
C PRO A 209 -12.75 -3.77 -8.31
N LEU A 210 -12.55 -4.07 -7.03
CA LEU A 210 -12.42 -5.43 -6.53
C LEU A 210 -13.81 -6.07 -6.40
N CYS A 211 -14.35 -6.53 -7.53
CA CYS A 211 -15.68 -7.11 -7.66
C CYS A 211 -15.76 -8.50 -7.01
N THR A 212 -15.97 -8.54 -5.70
CA THR A 212 -16.17 -9.79 -4.96
C THR A 212 -17.50 -9.71 -4.16
N ARG A 213 -17.92 -10.77 -3.46
CA ARG A 213 -19.10 -10.73 -2.57
C ARG A 213 -18.65 -10.25 -1.18
N TRP A 214 -19.09 -9.07 -0.73
CA TRP A 214 -18.54 -8.43 0.47
C TRP A 214 -19.45 -8.61 1.69
N SER A 215 -18.82 -8.82 2.86
CA SER A 215 -19.43 -8.68 4.18
C SER A 215 -18.91 -7.37 4.77
N ILE A 216 -19.77 -6.37 4.90
CA ILE A 216 -19.34 -5.05 5.35
C ILE A 216 -19.44 -4.96 6.88
N VAL A 217 -18.34 -4.56 7.54
CA VAL A 217 -18.40 -4.00 8.91
C VAL A 217 -18.19 -2.49 8.79
N ILE A 218 -19.30 -1.74 8.69
CA ILE A 218 -19.26 -0.27 8.77
C ILE A 218 -19.16 0.12 10.26
N PRO A 219 -18.18 0.93 10.67
CA PRO A 219 -18.20 1.56 11.99
C PRO A 219 -19.47 2.41 12.14
N GLU A 220 -20.24 2.25 13.22
CA GLU A 220 -21.54 2.93 13.46
C GLU A 220 -21.54 4.44 13.14
N LYS A 221 -20.42 5.13 13.34
CA LYS A 221 -20.29 6.57 13.10
C LYS A 221 -20.46 6.98 11.63
N SER A 222 -20.22 6.08 10.67
CA SER A 222 -20.35 6.34 9.23
C SER A 222 -21.73 5.98 8.66
N LEU A 223 -22.58 5.29 9.43
CA LEU A 223 -23.92 4.87 8.99
C LEU A 223 -24.92 6.01 8.86
N HIS A 224 -24.79 7.07 9.67
CA HIS A 224 -25.78 8.15 9.70
C HIS A 224 -25.74 9.11 8.50
N HIS A 225 -24.63 9.15 7.76
CA HIS A 225 -24.46 10.04 6.61
C HIS A 225 -24.62 9.36 5.24
N ALA A 226 -24.64 8.02 5.17
CA ALA A 226 -24.41 7.28 3.93
C ALA A 226 -25.63 6.57 3.32
N LEU A 227 -26.84 6.70 3.88
CA LEU A 227 -28.01 5.99 3.34
C LEU A 227 -29.20 6.90 3.01
N PRO A 228 -29.42 7.21 1.72
CA PRO A 228 -30.74 7.17 1.13
C PRO A 228 -31.00 5.76 0.57
N SER A 229 -31.78 4.98 1.30
CA SER A 229 -32.69 3.92 0.83
C SER A 229 -32.38 3.22 -0.51
N PHE A 230 -31.37 2.35 -0.57
CA PHE A 230 -31.30 1.31 -1.60
C PHE A 230 -31.74 -0.04 -1.05
N CYS A 231 -33.05 -0.16 -0.80
CA CYS A 231 -33.71 -1.46 -0.70
C CYS A 231 -34.08 -1.92 -2.12
N PHE A 232 -33.30 -2.83 -2.70
CA PHE A 232 -33.81 -3.70 -3.77
C PHE A 232 -34.26 -5.02 -3.14
N PRO A 233 -35.57 -5.29 -2.99
CA PRO A 233 -36.03 -6.63 -2.64
C PRO A 233 -36.00 -7.48 -3.92
N ASN A 234 -35.00 -8.33 -4.08
CA ASN A 234 -35.06 -9.42 -5.05
C ASN A 234 -36.08 -10.46 -4.55
N LYS A 235 -37.34 -10.34 -5.01
CA LYS A 235 -38.29 -11.46 -4.99
C LYS A 235 -37.74 -12.55 -5.91
N ARG A 236 -37.35 -13.69 -5.33
CA ARG A 236 -37.14 -14.92 -6.12
C ARG A 236 -38.50 -15.35 -6.68
N GLN A 237 -38.58 -15.42 -8.00
CA GLN A 237 -39.70 -16.00 -8.72
C GLN A 237 -39.38 -17.49 -8.93
N SER A 238 -39.68 -18.31 -7.93
CA SER A 238 -39.82 -19.76 -8.07
C SER A 238 -40.51 -20.26 -6.80
N ASP A 239 -41.80 -20.58 -6.93
CA ASP A 239 -42.47 -21.74 -6.34
C ASP A 239 -43.98 -21.58 -6.64
N GLN A 240 -44.34 -21.87 -7.90
CA GLN A 240 -45.65 -22.46 -8.16
C GLN A 240 -45.59 -23.88 -7.62
N GLU A 241 -46.27 -24.16 -6.52
CA GLU A 241 -46.86 -25.47 -6.22
C GLU A 241 -47.80 -25.35 -5.01
N LYS A 242 -49.06 -24.94 -5.29
CA LYS A 242 -50.31 -25.63 -4.92
C LYS A 242 -51.53 -24.78 -5.26
#